data_AF-A0A1C3HNL7-F1
#
_entry.id   AF-A0A1C3HNL7-F1
#
_cell.length_a   1.000
_cell.length_b   1.000
_cell.length_c   1.000
_cell.angle_alpha   90.00
_cell.angle_beta   90.00
_cell.angle_gamma   90.00
#
_symmetry.space_group_name_H-M   'P 1'
#
loop_
_entity.id
_entity.type
_entity.pdbx_description
1 polymer ?
#
loop_
_entity_poly.entity_id
_entity_poly.type
_entity_poly.pdbx_seq_one_letter_code
_entity_poly.pdbx_strand_id
1 'polypeptide(L)'
;MSGGDGKDSRGPTGGVKGGPTGIGGGGKGTGSGDVPAIGSGKGDFKVAFQRHEGGWVDSYNAAGQLIGSTRVGYGTDGKGNDSGSPTGESGFNGLPGHPNIADAGQLSGDNSDKHNYHVRDGGSVYSVLVDKDGNIKHVSKIKSPPKNEHDTRLSGNDDAGKQFARNQVQAYLNEKKQAEAKAAAEAKAKADAEAAAKRRAEEEAKRKQAEWDEQHKEEAAQRQINEAQQRINQAQQDKNNAEQRAGQHDGTANNIQNEQNAIRQEQQRLNEEFTKLLKTGAMSDTSSARYQVAMQLHRQSEQEKQKADAKQGDIDRERNAANQARNEANQAQQRVEQAQREKTEAEARLNTLRAERQAQEAAEAKRKADAEAKAAAEAKAKADAEAARVRDEKDALMKTSELVAAAGEKVGEHLGDKYKAVAKQIADDIKNFQGKKLRSFDDAMASLNKITLNPAMKINKADKEAIVNAWKHVNATDTANKLGNLARAFKVADVALKVEKVREKSIEGYETGNWKPLMLEVESWVLSGVATAAALGLLGLILSAVPITGLPLTALTILGIITISYLSSLIDDKIAEKINNEIIPPAH
;
A
#
# COMPACT_ATOMS: atom_id res chain seq x y z
N MET A 1 -34.42 2.50 26.49
CA MET A 1 -35.57 1.70 26.95
C MET A 1 -36.83 2.55 26.68
N SER A 2 -38.02 2.01 26.38
CA SER A 2 -38.97 1.56 27.40
C SER A 2 -38.87 2.37 28.71
N GLY A 3 -39.99 2.90 29.21
CA GLY A 3 -40.00 3.88 30.30
C GLY A 3 -39.30 3.44 31.58
N GLY A 4 -38.83 4.43 32.33
CA GLY A 4 -38.29 4.26 33.68
C GLY A 4 -37.49 5.45 34.14
N ASP A 5 -38.17 6.32 34.89
CA ASP A 5 -37.67 7.25 35.91
C ASP A 5 -36.88 8.50 35.49
N GLY A 6 -37.58 9.62 35.64
CA GLY A 6 -36.99 10.95 35.66
C GLY A 6 -36.25 11.25 36.97
N LYS A 7 -35.48 12.34 36.91
CA LYS A 7 -35.45 13.36 37.95
C LYS A 7 -34.78 14.61 37.41
N ASP A 8 -35.38 15.72 37.79
CA ASP A 8 -35.05 17.07 37.41
C ASP A 8 -33.68 17.53 37.95
N SER A 9 -33.21 18.59 37.28
CA SER A 9 -32.80 19.86 37.90
C SER A 9 -31.32 20.13 38.21
N ARG A 10 -30.91 21.30 37.68
CA ARG A 10 -30.01 22.32 38.25
C ARG A 10 -28.50 22.10 38.13
N GLY A 11 -27.84 22.98 37.37
CA GLY A 11 -26.48 23.45 37.70
C GLY A 11 -26.47 24.20 39.05
N PRO A 12 -25.34 24.76 39.55
CA PRO A 12 -24.34 25.50 38.78
C PRO A 12 -22.87 25.41 39.32
N THR A 13 -21.96 26.18 38.71
CA THR A 13 -20.77 26.87 39.30
C THR A 13 -19.76 26.15 40.21
N GLY A 14 -18.46 26.42 39.98
CA GLY A 14 -17.52 26.67 41.09
C GLY A 14 -16.13 26.07 40.93
N GLY A 15 -15.10 26.92 40.89
CA GLY A 15 -13.70 26.51 40.78
C GLY A 15 -13.07 25.96 42.08
N VAL A 16 -11.73 25.87 42.01
CA VAL A 16 -10.71 26.04 43.07
C VAL A 16 -9.88 24.78 43.46
N LYS A 17 -8.57 24.94 43.19
CA LYS A 17 -7.34 24.49 43.87
C LYS A 17 -7.21 23.07 44.45
N GLY A 18 -6.04 22.49 44.15
CA GLY A 18 -5.32 21.60 45.07
C GLY A 18 -3.96 21.21 44.50
N GLY A 19 -2.87 21.70 45.09
CA GLY A 19 -1.54 21.09 44.92
C GLY A 19 -1.48 19.70 45.57
N PRO A 20 -0.34 18.99 45.52
CA PRO A 20 0.58 19.20 46.64
C PRO A 20 2.08 19.13 46.32
N THR A 21 2.79 19.57 47.35
CA THR A 21 4.20 19.62 47.73
C THR A 21 5.01 18.31 47.72
N GLY A 22 6.34 18.44 47.61
CA GLY A 22 7.37 17.51 48.09
C GLY A 22 8.73 17.76 47.41
N ILE A 23 9.58 18.67 47.91
CA ILE A 23 10.65 18.47 48.93
C ILE A 23 11.67 17.36 48.58
N GLY A 24 12.87 17.80 48.22
CA GLY A 24 14.10 17.47 48.96
C GLY A 24 14.90 16.24 48.51
N GLY A 25 16.06 16.49 47.91
CA GLY A 25 17.11 15.49 47.74
C GLY A 25 18.41 16.12 47.23
N GLY A 26 19.24 16.60 48.15
CA GLY A 26 20.57 17.11 47.85
C GLY A 26 21.57 15.97 47.65
N GLY A 27 22.53 16.18 46.74
CA GLY A 27 23.71 15.34 46.56
C GLY A 27 24.87 16.20 46.06
N LYS A 28 25.90 16.39 46.89
CA LYS A 28 27.20 16.95 46.52
C LYS A 28 28.04 15.85 45.85
N GLY A 29 28.76 16.19 44.78
CA GLY A 29 29.76 15.32 44.16
C GLY A 29 30.57 16.07 43.11
N THR A 30 31.88 16.05 43.27
CA THR A 30 32.96 16.83 42.64
C THR A 30 33.37 16.38 41.22
N GLY A 31 33.95 17.29 40.42
CA GLY A 31 34.78 17.00 39.23
C GLY A 31 34.37 17.85 38.01
N SER A 32 35.07 18.95 37.71
CA SER A 32 36.22 19.03 36.79
C SER A 32 35.88 18.72 35.33
N GLY A 33 36.05 19.73 34.46
CA GLY A 33 36.38 19.53 33.05
C GLY A 33 35.25 19.85 32.06
N ASP A 34 35.53 20.84 31.22
CA ASP A 34 35.09 20.96 29.83
C ASP A 34 33.62 21.29 29.56
N VAL A 35 33.36 22.60 29.44
CA VAL A 35 32.22 23.13 28.67
C VAL A 35 32.60 23.10 27.19
N PRO A 36 31.88 22.37 26.33
CA PRO A 36 32.13 22.41 24.90
C PRO A 36 31.57 23.70 24.29
N ALA A 37 32.41 24.33 23.47
CA ALA A 37 32.04 25.40 22.56
C ALA A 37 31.02 24.92 21.52
N ILE A 38 29.87 25.59 21.45
CA ILE A 38 29.00 25.75 20.28
C ILE A 38 28.28 27.08 20.52
N GLY A 39 28.24 28.08 19.65
CA GLY A 39 28.62 28.20 18.26
C GLY A 39 28.04 29.54 17.82
N SER A 40 28.86 30.31 17.11
CA SER A 40 28.63 31.67 16.65
C SER A 40 27.26 31.92 16.02
N GLY A 41 26.50 32.84 16.62
CA GLY A 41 25.39 33.55 15.97
C GLY A 41 25.68 35.05 16.00
N LYS A 42 25.85 35.64 14.82
CA LYS A 42 26.18 37.05 14.56
C LYS A 42 25.44 38.02 15.50
N GLY A 43 26.19 38.75 16.32
CA GLY A 43 25.64 39.87 17.10
C GLY A 43 26.46 40.35 18.31
N ASP A 44 27.57 39.70 18.66
CA ASP A 44 28.28 40.03 19.90
C ASP A 44 28.99 41.40 19.86
N PHE A 45 28.51 42.30 20.73
CA PHE A 45 29.11 43.58 21.09
C PHE A 45 30.54 43.36 21.64
N LYS A 46 31.56 43.82 20.91
CA LYS A 46 32.92 43.95 21.45
C LYS A 46 33.10 45.34 22.03
N VAL A 47 33.15 45.44 23.36
CA VAL A 47 33.52 46.70 24.04
C VAL A 47 35.04 46.78 24.11
N ALA A 48 35.64 47.67 23.33
CA ALA A 48 37.05 48.04 23.47
C ALA A 48 37.13 49.27 24.39
N PHE A 49 37.83 49.14 25.53
CA PHE A 49 38.01 50.23 26.48
C PHE A 49 39.31 50.98 26.19
N GLN A 50 39.23 52.21 25.69
CA GLN A 50 40.34 53.18 25.75
C GLN A 50 39.98 54.26 26.76
N ARG A 51 40.83 54.44 27.79
CA ARG A 51 40.69 55.55 28.74
C ARG A 51 41.39 56.77 28.16
N HIS A 52 40.68 57.89 28.08
CA HIS A 52 41.30 59.21 28.00
C HIS A 52 41.24 59.90 29.36
N GLU A 53 42.29 60.66 29.69
CA GLU A 53 42.41 61.45 30.91
C GLU A 53 41.25 62.47 30.98
N GLY A 54 40.24 62.14 31.80
CA GLY A 54 38.97 62.89 31.88
C GLY A 54 37.77 62.08 32.42
N GLY A 55 37.88 60.74 32.51
CA GLY A 55 36.89 59.89 33.19
C GLY A 55 35.67 59.48 32.36
N TRP A 56 35.78 59.50 31.03
CA TRP A 56 34.77 59.00 30.10
C TRP A 56 35.17 57.65 29.52
N VAL A 57 34.19 56.78 29.27
CA VAL A 57 34.34 55.50 28.57
C VAL A 57 33.49 55.50 27.31
N ASP A 58 34.15 55.29 26.18
CA ASP A 58 33.56 55.26 24.85
C ASP A 58 33.16 53.83 24.45
N SER A 59 32.00 53.70 23.83
CA SER A 59 31.45 52.43 23.30
C SER A 59 31.39 52.49 21.77
N TYR A 60 31.85 51.42 21.12
CA TYR A 60 31.92 51.32 19.66
C TYR A 60 31.10 50.14 19.15
N ASN A 61 30.52 50.27 17.96
CA ASN A 61 29.83 49.16 17.30
C ASN A 61 30.86 48.19 16.67
N ALA A 62 30.37 47.06 16.15
CA ALA A 62 31.23 46.05 15.52
C ALA A 62 32.01 46.55 14.29
N ALA A 63 31.67 47.72 13.73
CA ALA A 63 32.38 48.38 12.63
C ALA A 63 33.39 49.45 13.10
N GLY A 64 33.57 49.63 14.42
CA GLY A 64 34.52 50.58 15.00
C GLY A 64 34.01 52.03 15.08
N GLN A 65 32.72 52.28 14.86
CA GLN A 65 32.12 53.61 14.98
C GLN A 65 31.63 53.88 16.41
N LEU A 66 31.93 55.07 16.93
CA LEU A 66 31.51 55.52 18.26
C LEU A 66 29.98 55.58 18.32
N ILE A 67 29.39 54.83 19.25
CA ILE A 67 27.93 54.78 19.47
C ILE A 67 27.51 55.39 20.80
N GLY A 68 28.44 55.74 21.68
CA GLY A 68 28.15 56.56 22.85
C GLY A 68 29.31 56.65 23.86
N SER A 69 29.29 57.67 24.70
CA SER A 69 30.29 57.92 25.75
C SER A 69 29.59 58.06 27.10
N THR A 70 30.06 57.35 28.12
CA THR A 70 29.48 57.38 29.47
C THR A 70 30.53 57.81 30.51
N ARG A 71 30.17 58.72 31.41
CA ARG A 71 31.05 59.19 32.50
C ARG A 71 30.98 58.24 33.67
N VAL A 72 32.13 57.77 34.15
CA VAL A 72 32.19 56.87 35.32
C VAL A 72 32.40 57.72 36.58
N GLY A 73 31.37 57.84 37.42
CA GLY A 73 31.48 58.44 38.76
C GLY A 73 32.05 57.44 39.77
N TYR A 74 32.96 57.89 40.62
CA TYR A 74 33.58 57.09 41.69
C TYR A 74 32.74 57.14 42.99
N GLY A 75 32.51 55.97 43.61
CA GLY A 75 32.06 55.78 45.01
C GLY A 75 30.53 55.89 45.23
N THR A 76 29.87 55.11 46.08
CA THR A 76 30.25 54.10 47.09
C THR A 76 29.05 53.21 47.38
N ASP A 77 29.33 52.02 47.87
CA ASP A 77 28.39 50.97 48.27
C ASP A 77 27.40 51.42 49.36
N GLY A 78 26.15 50.93 49.33
CA GLY A 78 25.27 50.99 50.50
C GLY A 78 23.79 51.19 50.20
N LYS A 79 22.97 50.21 50.58
CA LYS A 79 21.50 50.25 50.60
C LYS A 79 20.98 51.32 51.57
N GLY A 80 19.86 51.97 51.25
CA GLY A 80 19.02 52.66 52.23
C GLY A 80 18.17 53.79 51.65
N ASN A 81 16.86 53.69 51.85
CA ASN A 81 15.82 54.62 51.42
C ASN A 81 16.05 56.08 51.85
N ASP A 82 15.73 57.01 50.95
CA ASP A 82 15.09 58.28 51.32
C ASP A 82 13.93 58.57 50.35
N SER A 83 12.72 58.37 50.85
CA SER A 83 11.47 58.89 50.30
C SER A 83 11.37 60.37 50.63
N GLY A 84 11.50 61.24 49.62
CA GLY A 84 11.39 62.69 49.80
C GLY A 84 10.99 63.44 48.52
N SER A 85 9.71 63.85 48.50
CA SER A 85 9.11 64.94 47.74
C SER A 85 8.83 64.81 46.22
N PRO A 86 7.57 65.07 45.78
CA PRO A 86 7.14 64.93 44.39
C PRO A 86 7.46 66.19 43.57
N THR A 87 8.51 66.13 42.77
CA THR A 87 8.55 66.89 41.51
C THR A 87 8.93 65.90 40.41
N GLY A 88 8.13 65.87 39.35
CA GLY A 88 7.96 64.69 38.51
C GLY A 88 9.19 64.23 37.73
N GLU A 89 9.61 62.99 37.96
CA GLU A 89 10.40 62.21 37.02
C GLU A 89 9.59 60.96 36.64
N SER A 90 8.84 61.04 35.55
CA SER A 90 8.41 59.83 34.85
C SER A 90 9.65 59.16 34.29
N GLY A 91 9.86 57.89 34.67
CA GLY A 91 10.96 57.06 34.18
C GLY A 91 10.97 57.05 32.66
N PHE A 92 12.09 57.49 32.10
CA PHE A 92 12.31 57.47 30.65
C PHE A 92 12.60 56.03 30.25
N ASN A 93 11.56 55.28 29.91
CA ASN A 93 11.70 53.91 29.43
C ASN A 93 12.02 53.96 27.93
N GLY A 94 13.27 53.65 27.59
CA GLY A 94 13.72 53.58 26.20
C GLY A 94 12.95 52.52 25.40
N LEU A 95 12.75 52.77 24.11
CA LEU A 95 12.12 51.83 23.19
C LEU A 95 13.05 50.64 22.89
N PRO A 96 12.52 49.44 22.60
CA PRO A 96 13.34 48.28 22.26
C PRO A 96 14.32 48.57 21.11
N GLY A 97 15.61 48.31 21.33
CA GLY A 97 16.68 48.62 20.36
C GLY A 97 17.10 50.10 20.27
N HIS A 98 16.33 51.00 20.89
CA HIS A 98 16.53 52.46 20.87
C HIS A 98 16.47 53.05 22.29
N PRO A 99 17.46 52.78 23.16
CA PRO A 99 17.40 53.12 24.59
C PRO A 99 17.34 54.63 24.87
N ASN A 100 17.76 55.45 23.90
CA ASN A 100 17.74 56.91 24.00
C ASN A 100 16.43 57.53 23.48
N ILE A 101 15.49 56.74 22.96
CA ILE A 101 14.19 57.21 22.45
C ILE A 101 13.09 56.69 23.37
N ALA A 102 12.24 57.57 23.88
CA ALA A 102 11.03 57.21 24.59
C ALA A 102 9.80 57.67 23.80
N ASP A 103 8.76 56.84 23.80
CA ASP A 103 7.46 57.21 23.24
C ASP A 103 6.71 58.11 24.24
N ALA A 104 6.45 59.36 23.85
CA ALA A 104 5.72 60.32 24.67
C ALA A 104 4.21 60.36 24.37
N GLY A 105 3.75 59.49 23.46
CA GLY A 105 2.36 59.32 23.10
C GLY A 105 1.86 60.26 22.00
N GLN A 106 0.61 60.02 21.62
CA GLN A 106 -0.13 60.85 20.69
C GLN A 106 -0.59 62.11 21.41
N LEU A 107 -0.44 63.27 20.76
CA LEU A 107 -0.90 64.54 21.33
C LEU A 107 -2.44 64.59 21.31
N SER A 108 -3.04 65.38 22.20
CA SER A 108 -4.49 65.59 22.23
C SER A 108 -4.89 66.92 21.58
N GLY A 109 -6.16 67.06 21.19
CA GLY A 109 -6.71 68.28 20.58
C GLY A 109 -6.35 68.45 19.09
N ASP A 110 -6.11 69.68 18.65
CA ASP A 110 -5.84 70.05 17.25
C ASP A 110 -4.57 69.41 16.64
N ASN A 111 -3.76 68.74 17.46
CA ASN A 111 -2.56 68.00 17.06
C ASN A 111 -2.70 66.48 17.25
N SER A 112 -3.93 65.97 17.34
CA SER A 112 -4.19 64.53 17.51
C SER A 112 -3.69 63.66 16.38
N ASP A 113 -3.37 64.22 15.22
CA ASP A 113 -2.71 63.52 14.11
C ASP A 113 -1.19 63.35 14.28
N LYS A 114 -0.62 63.86 15.39
CA LYS A 114 0.83 63.85 15.64
C LYS A 114 1.19 62.99 16.86
N HIS A 115 2.28 62.27 16.70
CA HIS A 115 2.91 61.44 17.71
C HIS A 115 4.21 62.08 18.16
N ASN A 116 4.48 62.09 19.47
CA ASN A 116 5.67 62.72 20.01
C ASN A 116 6.65 61.67 20.55
N TYR A 117 7.92 61.84 20.22
CA TYR A 117 9.03 61.04 20.75
C TYR A 117 9.99 61.93 21.51
N HIS A 118 10.52 61.45 22.63
CA HIS A 118 11.60 62.12 23.33
C HIS A 118 12.92 61.42 23.05
N VAL A 119 13.99 62.18 22.79
CA VAL A 119 15.33 61.67 22.55
C VAL A 119 16.33 62.27 23.54
N ARG A 120 17.19 61.45 24.13
CA ARG A 120 18.28 61.89 25.01
C ARG A 120 19.60 62.00 24.25
N ASP A 121 20.30 63.11 24.46
CA ASP A 121 21.66 63.35 23.96
C ASP A 121 22.44 64.25 24.92
N GLY A 122 23.59 63.79 25.41
CA GLY A 122 24.50 64.59 26.25
C GLY A 122 23.88 65.26 27.48
N GLY A 123 22.85 64.66 28.10
CA GLY A 123 22.12 65.25 29.24
C GLY A 123 20.99 66.23 28.86
N SER A 124 20.82 66.50 27.56
CA SER A 124 19.65 67.21 27.01
C SER A 124 18.55 66.23 26.61
N VAL A 125 17.31 66.71 26.60
CA VAL A 125 16.16 65.97 26.06
C VAL A 125 15.54 66.78 24.93
N TYR A 126 15.31 66.13 23.81
CA TYR A 126 14.68 66.69 22.61
C TYR A 126 13.31 66.06 22.40
N SER A 127 12.33 66.86 21.99
CA SER A 127 11.01 66.42 21.56
C SER A 127 10.96 66.39 20.04
N VAL A 128 10.50 65.28 19.46
CA VAL A 128 10.40 65.06 18.02
C VAL A 128 8.93 64.75 17.70
N LEU A 129 8.25 65.69 17.05
CA LEU A 129 6.89 65.50 16.57
C LEU A 129 6.88 64.86 15.18
N VAL A 130 6.09 63.80 15.05
CA VAL A 130 5.93 62.99 13.85
C VAL A 130 4.46 62.98 13.46
N ASP A 131 4.13 63.16 12.19
CA ASP A 131 2.74 63.00 11.73
C ASP A 131 2.33 61.52 11.59
N LYS A 132 1.04 61.31 11.32
CA LYS A 132 0.46 59.98 11.02
C LYS A 132 1.14 59.23 9.87
N ASP A 133 1.82 59.94 8.96
CA ASP A 133 2.49 59.37 7.79
C ASP A 133 3.97 59.03 8.09
N GLY A 134 4.43 59.31 9.32
CA GLY A 134 5.80 59.02 9.79
C GLY A 134 6.81 60.14 9.49
N ASN A 135 6.37 61.33 9.08
CA ASN A 135 7.24 62.45 8.76
C ASN A 135 7.50 63.32 10.00
N ILE A 136 8.77 63.63 10.25
CA ILE A 136 9.17 64.50 11.36
C ILE A 136 8.85 65.96 11.03
N LYS A 137 7.84 66.53 11.70
CA LYS A 137 7.38 67.91 11.51
C LYS A 137 8.19 68.92 12.30
N HIS A 138 8.58 68.60 13.53
CA HIS A 138 9.26 69.55 14.40
C HIS A 138 10.20 68.84 15.37
N VAL A 139 11.33 69.49 15.68
CA VAL A 139 12.27 69.03 16.71
C VAL A 139 12.63 70.22 17.60
N SER A 140 12.34 70.09 18.89
CA SER A 140 12.65 71.12 19.89
C SER A 140 13.45 70.52 21.04
N LYS A 141 14.29 71.34 21.66
CA LYS A 141 14.96 70.97 22.92
C LYS A 141 14.01 71.31 24.06
N ILE A 142 13.72 70.35 24.93
CA ILE A 142 12.78 70.52 26.04
C ILE A 142 13.49 70.48 27.41
N LYS A 143 14.71 69.92 27.48
CA LYS A 143 15.54 69.96 28.69
C LYS A 143 17.01 70.19 28.30
N SER A 144 17.67 71.11 28.99
CA SER A 144 19.12 71.34 28.87
C SER A 144 19.88 70.64 30.00
N PRO A 145 21.18 70.36 29.84
CA PRO A 145 21.99 69.80 30.91
C PRO A 145 22.06 70.81 32.07
N PRO A 146 22.20 70.35 33.33
CA PRO A 146 22.41 71.25 34.47
C PRO A 146 23.67 72.11 34.24
N LYS A 147 23.55 73.42 34.40
CA LYS A 147 24.68 74.36 34.22
C LYS A 147 25.63 74.24 35.42
N ASN A 148 26.89 73.91 35.18
CA ASN A 148 27.97 74.12 36.14
C ASN A 148 28.64 75.47 35.82
N GLU A 149 28.78 76.36 36.82
CA GLU A 149 29.18 77.77 36.66
C GLU A 149 30.58 78.02 36.07
N HIS A 150 31.36 76.98 35.77
CA HIS A 150 32.71 77.10 35.20
C HIS A 150 32.92 76.46 33.82
N ASP A 151 31.86 75.96 33.17
CA ASP A 151 31.99 75.32 31.85
C ASP A 151 31.34 76.15 30.73
N THR A 152 32.08 77.11 30.19
CA THR A 152 31.69 77.88 29.00
C THR A 152 31.87 77.12 27.68
N ARG A 153 32.29 75.84 27.72
CA ARG A 153 32.51 75.01 26.51
C ARG A 153 31.32 74.12 26.13
N LEU A 154 30.28 74.02 26.96
CA LEU A 154 29.07 73.23 26.67
C LEU A 154 27.90 74.04 26.07
N SER A 155 28.20 75.22 25.49
CA SER A 155 27.34 75.89 24.50
C SER A 155 27.44 75.18 23.14
N GLY A 156 27.29 73.86 23.14
CA GLY A 156 27.34 73.03 21.94
C GLY A 156 26.10 73.24 21.09
N ASN A 157 26.32 73.60 19.83
CA ASN A 157 25.37 73.87 18.75
C ASN A 157 24.03 73.12 18.88
N ASP A 158 22.97 73.77 19.37
CA ASP A 158 21.65 73.15 19.64
C ASP A 158 21.06 72.46 18.41
N ASP A 159 21.46 72.89 17.21
CA ASP A 159 21.06 72.31 15.94
C ASP A 159 21.64 70.91 15.71
N ALA A 160 22.86 70.62 16.21
CA ALA A 160 23.47 69.30 16.12
C ALA A 160 22.68 68.26 16.95
N GLY A 161 22.28 68.62 18.17
CA GLY A 161 21.46 67.74 19.01
C GLY A 161 20.04 67.55 18.50
N LYS A 162 19.42 68.59 17.91
CA LYS A 162 18.13 68.44 17.20
C LYS A 162 18.25 67.51 15.99
N GLN A 163 19.35 67.60 15.25
CA GLN A 163 19.59 66.74 14.08
C GLN A 163 19.87 65.28 14.50
N PHE A 164 20.62 65.08 15.59
CA PHE A 164 20.78 63.76 16.20
C PHE A 164 19.43 63.15 16.60
N ALA A 165 18.58 63.90 17.32
CA ALA A 165 17.25 63.45 17.72
C ALA A 165 16.36 63.10 16.51
N ARG A 166 16.40 63.92 15.46
CA ARG A 166 15.70 63.65 14.19
C ARG A 166 16.15 62.33 13.58
N ASN A 167 17.46 62.11 13.48
CA ASN A 167 18.01 60.90 12.85
C ASN A 167 17.67 59.63 13.64
N GLN A 168 17.73 59.70 14.98
CA GLN A 168 17.39 58.59 15.86
C GLN A 168 15.91 58.17 15.69
N VAL A 169 14.98 59.13 15.74
CA VAL A 169 13.55 58.84 15.56
C VAL A 169 13.25 58.36 14.15
N GLN A 170 13.89 58.94 13.12
CA GLN A 170 13.71 58.47 11.75
C GLN A 170 14.20 57.03 11.56
N ALA A 171 15.34 56.67 12.16
CA ALA A 171 15.86 55.30 12.13
C ALA A 171 14.88 54.31 12.78
N TYR A 172 14.38 54.63 13.97
CA TYR A 172 13.36 53.83 14.65
C TYR A 172 12.08 53.65 13.82
N LEU A 173 11.55 54.72 13.22
CA LEU A 173 10.34 54.65 12.39
C LEU A 173 10.56 53.80 11.13
N ASN A 174 11.74 53.90 10.51
CA ASN A 174 12.09 53.09 9.34
C ASN A 174 12.19 51.61 9.70
N GLU A 175 12.83 51.28 10.83
CA GLU A 175 12.93 49.90 11.32
C GLU A 175 11.56 49.32 11.68
N LYS A 176 10.72 50.10 12.37
CA LYS A 176 9.34 49.71 12.69
C LYS A 176 8.53 49.43 11.41
N LYS A 177 8.60 50.32 10.42
CA LYS A 177 7.92 50.14 9.12
C LYS A 177 8.42 48.90 8.38
N GLN A 178 9.73 48.61 8.42
CA GLN A 178 10.29 47.39 7.83
C GLN A 178 9.83 46.13 8.56
N ALA A 179 9.78 46.16 9.90
CA ALA A 179 9.31 45.04 10.71
C ALA A 179 7.82 44.75 10.45
N GLU A 180 6.98 45.78 10.37
CA GLU A 180 5.56 45.67 10.04
C GLU A 180 5.35 45.12 8.61
N ALA A 181 6.11 45.61 7.63
CA ALA A 181 6.06 45.11 6.26
C ALA A 181 6.50 43.64 6.16
N LYS A 182 7.54 43.25 6.90
CA LYS A 182 8.01 41.86 6.96
C LYS A 182 6.97 40.94 7.61
N ALA A 183 6.38 41.36 8.73
CA ALA A 183 5.32 40.60 9.41
C ALA A 183 4.07 40.44 8.52
N ALA A 184 3.68 41.50 7.79
CA ALA A 184 2.58 41.44 6.84
C ALA A 184 2.87 40.48 5.66
N ALA A 185 4.10 40.49 5.14
CA ALA A 185 4.53 39.58 4.07
C ALA A 185 4.56 38.12 4.54
N GLU A 186 5.05 37.84 5.75
CA GLU A 186 5.07 36.50 6.34
C GLU A 186 3.65 35.99 6.62
N ALA A 187 2.75 36.84 7.13
CA ALA A 187 1.35 36.49 7.34
C ALA A 187 0.64 36.13 6.02
N LYS A 188 0.87 36.91 4.96
CA LYS A 188 0.34 36.64 3.62
C LYS A 188 0.90 35.33 3.05
N ALA A 189 2.21 35.12 3.15
CA ALA A 189 2.85 33.88 2.69
C ALA A 189 2.31 32.63 3.42
N LYS A 190 2.04 32.75 4.72
CA LYS A 190 1.43 31.68 5.51
C LYS A 190 0.00 31.37 5.06
N ALA A 191 -0.83 32.39 4.84
CA ALA A 191 -2.19 32.21 4.34
C ALA A 191 -2.21 31.58 2.93
N ASP A 192 -1.32 32.02 2.05
CA ASP A 192 -1.17 31.46 0.70
C ASP A 192 -0.70 29.99 0.76
N ALA A 193 0.22 29.66 1.67
CA ALA A 193 0.70 28.29 1.89
C ALA A 193 -0.41 27.37 2.44
N GLU A 194 -1.22 27.84 3.40
CA GLU A 194 -2.37 27.10 3.93
C GLU A 194 -3.44 26.85 2.85
N ALA A 195 -3.75 27.87 2.04
CA ALA A 195 -4.67 27.72 0.91
C ALA A 195 -4.14 26.73 -0.14
N ALA A 196 -2.85 26.77 -0.46
CA ALA A 196 -2.21 25.82 -1.36
C ALA A 196 -2.21 24.39 -0.79
N ALA A 197 -1.96 24.23 0.51
CA ALA A 197 -2.01 22.94 1.17
C ALA A 197 -3.42 22.34 1.14
N LYS A 198 -4.46 23.15 1.36
CA LYS A 198 -5.85 22.71 1.28
C LYS A 198 -6.23 22.23 -0.13
N ARG A 199 -5.83 22.97 -1.17
CA ARG A 199 -6.05 22.57 -2.57
C ARG A 199 -5.35 21.25 -2.91
N ARG A 200 -4.10 21.07 -2.48
CA ARG A 200 -3.36 19.81 -2.67
C ARG A 200 -4.03 18.65 -1.96
N ALA A 201 -4.53 18.85 -0.74
CA ALA A 201 -5.26 17.82 0.00
C ALA A 201 -6.58 17.43 -0.70
N GLU A 202 -7.33 18.40 -1.24
CA GLU A 202 -8.54 18.14 -2.01
C GLU A 202 -8.26 17.39 -3.33
N GLU A 203 -7.19 17.76 -4.04
CA GLU A 203 -6.75 17.06 -5.25
C GLU A 203 -6.28 15.62 -4.96
N GLU A 204 -5.51 15.42 -3.88
CA GLU A 204 -5.06 14.10 -3.47
C GLU A 204 -6.24 13.22 -3.04
N ALA A 205 -7.24 13.78 -2.35
CA ALA A 205 -8.47 13.07 -2.02
C ALA A 205 -9.25 12.65 -3.28
N LYS A 206 -9.36 13.54 -4.28
CA LYS A 206 -9.98 13.20 -5.57
C LYS A 206 -9.21 12.10 -6.31
N ARG A 207 -7.88 12.14 -6.29
CA ARG A 207 -7.05 11.10 -6.93
C ARG A 207 -7.23 9.75 -6.25
N LYS A 208 -7.18 9.70 -4.91
CA LYS A 208 -7.42 8.48 -4.13
C LYS A 208 -8.82 7.91 -4.38
N GLN A 209 -9.82 8.77 -4.51
CA GLN A 209 -11.17 8.33 -4.86
C GLN A 209 -11.23 7.73 -6.26
N ALA A 210 -10.57 8.33 -7.25
CA ALA A 210 -10.50 7.78 -8.61
C ALA A 210 -9.76 6.44 -8.68
N GLU A 211 -8.63 6.31 -7.96
CA GLU A 211 -7.89 5.04 -7.83
C GLU A 211 -8.75 3.95 -7.19
N TRP A 212 -9.55 4.30 -6.17
CA TRP A 212 -10.48 3.37 -5.54
C TRP A 212 -11.62 2.95 -6.48
N ASP A 213 -12.20 3.90 -7.21
CA ASP A 213 -13.29 3.66 -8.18
C ASP A 213 -12.85 2.75 -9.34
N GLU A 214 -11.57 2.83 -9.74
CA GLU A 214 -10.99 1.97 -10.77
C GLU A 214 -10.85 0.50 -10.31
N GLN A 215 -10.60 0.30 -9.01
CA GLN A 215 -10.55 -1.04 -8.39
C GLN A 215 -11.93 -1.58 -8.01
N HIS A 216 -12.89 -0.70 -7.70
CA HIS A 216 -14.23 -1.04 -7.19
C HIS A 216 -15.30 -0.57 -8.17
N LYS A 217 -15.22 -1.04 -9.42
CA LYS A 217 -16.06 -0.54 -10.53
C LYS A 217 -17.55 -0.73 -10.29
N GLU A 218 -17.97 -1.84 -9.65
CA GLU A 218 -19.38 -2.09 -9.31
C GLU A 218 -19.87 -1.09 -8.25
N GLU A 219 -19.11 -0.88 -7.17
CA GLU A 219 -19.47 0.08 -6.13
C GLU A 219 -19.41 1.54 -6.63
N ALA A 220 -18.48 1.86 -7.52
CA ALA A 220 -18.39 3.16 -8.17
C ALA A 220 -19.62 3.44 -9.05
N ALA A 221 -20.05 2.46 -9.86
CA ALA A 221 -21.28 2.57 -10.66
C ALA A 221 -22.52 2.73 -9.76
N GLN A 222 -22.60 1.98 -8.66
CA GLN A 222 -23.69 2.11 -7.70
C GLN A 222 -23.72 3.50 -7.02
N ARG A 223 -22.55 4.05 -6.70
CA ARG A 223 -22.42 5.41 -6.15
C ARG A 223 -22.91 6.46 -7.15
N GLN A 224 -22.52 6.34 -8.42
CA GLN A 224 -22.97 7.24 -9.49
C GLN A 224 -24.50 7.23 -9.64
N ILE A 225 -25.14 6.07 -9.54
CA ILE A 225 -26.62 5.96 -9.54
C ILE A 225 -27.22 6.75 -8.37
N ASN A 226 -26.66 6.59 -7.17
CA ASN A 226 -27.15 7.29 -5.97
C ASN A 226 -26.95 8.81 -6.07
N GLU A 227 -25.80 9.26 -6.56
CA GLU A 227 -25.51 10.68 -6.79
C GLU A 227 -26.43 11.28 -7.86
N ALA A 228 -26.64 10.58 -8.97
CA ALA A 228 -27.57 11.01 -10.01
C ALA A 228 -29.00 11.11 -9.47
N GLN A 229 -29.44 10.18 -8.64
CA GLN A 229 -30.75 10.24 -7.98
C GLN A 229 -30.89 11.43 -7.03
N GLN A 230 -29.84 11.78 -6.29
CA GLN A 230 -29.82 12.99 -5.45
C GLN A 230 -29.92 14.26 -6.31
N ARG A 231 -29.19 14.34 -7.42
CA ARG A 231 -29.26 15.47 -8.36
C ARG A 231 -30.66 15.64 -8.96
N ILE A 232 -31.32 14.53 -9.33
CA ILE A 232 -32.71 14.55 -9.81
C ILE A 232 -33.62 15.16 -8.74
N ASN A 233 -33.53 14.69 -7.49
CA ASN A 233 -34.37 15.17 -6.40
C ASN A 233 -34.16 16.68 -6.15
N GLN A 234 -32.90 17.14 -6.13
CA GLN A 234 -32.58 18.55 -5.93
C GLN A 234 -33.09 19.42 -7.08
N ALA A 235 -32.82 19.03 -8.33
CA ALA A 235 -33.26 19.78 -9.49
C ALA A 235 -34.79 19.84 -9.61
N GLN A 236 -35.48 18.78 -9.20
CA GLN A 236 -36.95 18.77 -9.14
C GLN A 236 -37.49 19.76 -8.09
N GLN A 237 -36.84 19.85 -6.93
CA GLN A 237 -37.20 20.86 -5.92
C GLN A 237 -36.94 22.28 -6.42
N ASP A 238 -35.79 22.54 -7.04
CA ASP A 238 -35.45 23.84 -7.60
C ASP A 238 -36.48 24.28 -8.65
N LYS A 239 -36.90 23.34 -9.52
CA LYS A 239 -37.94 23.56 -10.52
C LYS A 239 -39.25 23.98 -9.87
N ASN A 240 -39.73 23.19 -8.91
CA ASN A 240 -40.98 23.48 -8.22
C ASN A 240 -40.95 24.85 -7.51
N ASN A 241 -39.83 25.19 -6.87
CA ASN A 241 -39.64 26.49 -6.19
C ASN A 241 -39.63 27.66 -7.19
N ALA A 242 -39.01 27.49 -8.37
CA ALA A 242 -38.99 28.49 -9.42
C ALA A 242 -40.37 28.70 -10.06
N GLU A 243 -41.11 27.61 -10.31
CA GLU A 243 -42.50 27.68 -10.81
C GLU A 243 -43.43 28.38 -9.82
N GLN A 244 -43.29 28.11 -8.52
CA GLN A 244 -44.04 28.80 -7.48
C GLN A 244 -43.74 30.31 -7.45
N ARG A 245 -42.47 30.71 -7.53
CA ARG A 245 -42.09 32.13 -7.62
C ARG A 245 -42.66 32.79 -8.87
N ALA A 246 -42.61 32.13 -10.02
CA ALA A 246 -43.20 32.65 -11.24
C ALA A 246 -44.71 32.93 -11.05
N GLY A 247 -45.45 31.96 -10.49
CA GLY A 247 -46.87 32.13 -10.20
C GLY A 247 -47.17 33.25 -9.20
N GLN A 248 -46.32 33.45 -8.19
CA GLN A 248 -46.45 34.57 -7.24
C GLN A 248 -46.26 35.92 -7.90
N HIS A 249 -45.21 36.09 -8.73
CA HIS A 249 -44.97 37.32 -9.47
C HIS A 249 -46.09 37.61 -10.48
N ASP A 250 -46.58 36.60 -11.20
CA ASP A 250 -47.74 36.75 -12.09
C ASP A 250 -49.00 37.19 -11.31
N GLY A 251 -49.24 36.60 -10.14
CA GLY A 251 -50.34 36.97 -9.26
C GLY A 251 -50.26 38.44 -8.81
N THR A 252 -49.08 38.87 -8.37
CA THR A 252 -48.81 40.26 -7.98
C THR A 252 -49.00 41.22 -9.15
N ALA A 253 -48.45 40.90 -10.32
CA ALA A 253 -48.61 41.71 -11.53
C ALA A 253 -50.08 41.89 -11.90
N ASN A 254 -50.90 40.84 -11.80
CA ASN A 254 -52.34 40.90 -12.08
C ASN A 254 -53.09 41.77 -11.06
N ASN A 255 -52.71 41.73 -9.78
CA ASN A 255 -53.30 42.60 -8.76
C ASN A 255 -52.98 44.08 -9.04
N ILE A 256 -51.71 44.39 -9.36
CA ILE A 256 -51.28 45.75 -9.70
C ILE A 256 -51.98 46.24 -10.98
N GLN A 257 -52.17 45.35 -11.97
CA GLN A 257 -52.93 45.67 -13.19
C GLN A 257 -54.37 46.06 -12.88
N ASN A 258 -55.03 45.38 -11.94
CA ASN A 258 -56.39 45.71 -11.53
C ASN A 258 -56.45 47.09 -10.84
N GLU A 259 -55.50 47.40 -9.95
CA GLU A 259 -55.37 48.73 -9.34
C GLU A 259 -55.13 49.83 -10.38
N GLN A 260 -54.23 49.57 -11.34
CA GLN A 260 -53.95 50.50 -12.44
C GLN A 260 -55.20 50.78 -13.27
N ASN A 261 -56.00 49.75 -13.57
CA ASN A 261 -57.24 49.90 -14.32
C ASN A 261 -58.24 50.81 -13.58
N ALA A 262 -58.37 50.68 -12.25
CA ALA A 262 -59.21 51.55 -11.44
C ALA A 262 -58.72 53.01 -11.45
N ILE A 263 -57.40 53.23 -11.33
CA ILE A 263 -56.80 54.57 -11.42
C ILE A 263 -57.04 55.20 -12.79
N ARG A 264 -56.89 54.43 -13.88
CA ARG A 264 -57.16 54.92 -15.24
C ARG A 264 -58.64 55.31 -15.43
N GLN A 265 -59.57 54.58 -14.83
CA GLN A 265 -60.99 54.93 -14.87
C GLN A 265 -61.25 56.27 -14.16
N GLU A 266 -60.67 56.50 -12.98
CA GLU A 266 -60.81 57.78 -12.26
C GLU A 266 -60.13 58.94 -13.01
N GLN A 267 -58.96 58.69 -13.60
CA GLN A 267 -58.26 59.67 -14.45
C GLN A 267 -59.13 60.10 -15.64
N GLN A 268 -59.81 59.16 -16.29
CA GLN A 268 -60.76 59.42 -17.38
C GLN A 268 -61.95 60.25 -16.87
N ARG A 269 -62.55 59.89 -15.73
CA ARG A 269 -63.66 60.63 -15.11
C ARG A 269 -63.30 62.09 -14.85
N LEU A 270 -62.14 62.34 -14.23
CA LEU A 270 -61.65 63.69 -13.94
C LEU A 270 -61.38 64.50 -15.21
N ASN A 271 -60.83 63.86 -16.25
CA ASN A 271 -60.57 64.51 -17.53
C ASN A 271 -61.87 64.86 -18.28
N GLU A 272 -62.89 64.01 -18.20
CA GLU A 272 -64.21 64.28 -18.75
C GLU A 272 -64.90 65.46 -18.05
N GLU A 273 -64.84 65.53 -16.72
CA GLU A 273 -65.37 66.66 -15.94
C GLU A 273 -64.65 67.97 -16.28
N PHE A 274 -63.31 67.95 -16.37
CA PHE A 274 -62.52 69.07 -16.85
C PHE A 274 -62.95 69.53 -18.25
N THR A 275 -63.10 68.58 -19.19
CA THR A 275 -63.52 68.87 -20.57
C THR A 275 -64.92 69.47 -20.64
N LYS A 276 -65.85 69.03 -19.78
CA LYS A 276 -67.20 69.63 -19.66
C LYS A 276 -67.12 71.09 -19.21
N LEU A 277 -66.30 71.39 -18.20
CA LEU A 277 -66.07 72.77 -17.72
C LEU A 277 -65.46 73.67 -18.80
N LEU A 278 -64.51 73.17 -19.59
CA LEU A 278 -63.93 73.91 -20.73
C LEU A 278 -65.01 74.37 -21.72
N LYS A 279 -65.95 73.49 -22.07
CA LYS A 279 -67.04 73.80 -23.02
C LYS A 279 -68.00 74.89 -22.53
N THR A 280 -68.05 75.16 -21.22
CA THR A 280 -68.87 76.23 -20.64
C THR A 280 -68.17 77.59 -20.60
N GLY A 281 -66.96 77.70 -21.15
CA GLY A 281 -66.19 78.94 -21.16
C GLY A 281 -65.37 79.20 -19.89
N ALA A 282 -65.15 78.18 -19.04
CA ALA A 282 -64.44 78.33 -17.75
C ALA A 282 -62.99 78.84 -17.85
N MET A 283 -62.41 78.94 -19.05
CA MET A 283 -61.06 79.43 -19.32
C MET A 283 -61.01 80.91 -19.76
N SER A 284 -62.13 81.59 -19.93
CA SER A 284 -62.17 82.98 -20.44
C SER A 284 -61.81 84.03 -19.39
N ASP A 285 -61.94 83.72 -18.10
CA ASP A 285 -61.58 84.58 -16.97
C ASP A 285 -60.76 83.81 -15.94
N THR A 286 -59.46 84.12 -15.91
CA THR A 286 -58.46 83.49 -15.03
C THR A 286 -58.65 83.82 -13.54
N SER A 287 -59.47 84.82 -13.21
CA SER A 287 -59.80 85.18 -11.83
C SER A 287 -61.06 84.47 -11.31
N SER A 288 -61.80 83.78 -12.20
CA SER A 288 -63.06 83.14 -11.82
C SER A 288 -62.87 81.86 -11.01
N ALA A 289 -63.81 81.59 -10.10
CA ALA A 289 -63.84 80.33 -9.36
C ALA A 289 -63.93 79.08 -10.27
N ARG A 290 -64.55 79.22 -11.46
CA ARG A 290 -64.65 78.13 -12.44
C ARG A 290 -63.30 77.77 -13.05
N TYR A 291 -62.45 78.77 -13.29
CA TYR A 291 -61.07 78.56 -13.75
C TYR A 291 -60.26 77.79 -12.71
N GLN A 292 -60.38 78.16 -11.43
CA GLN A 292 -59.67 77.46 -10.34
C GLN A 292 -60.10 75.99 -10.23
N VAL A 293 -61.40 75.70 -10.33
CA VAL A 293 -61.93 74.32 -10.32
C VAL A 293 -61.45 73.53 -11.54
N ALA A 294 -61.47 74.11 -12.74
CA ALA A 294 -60.98 73.46 -13.95
C ALA A 294 -59.47 73.13 -13.84
N MET A 295 -58.65 74.06 -13.35
CA MET A 295 -57.22 73.83 -13.13
C MET A 295 -56.95 72.78 -12.05
N GLN A 296 -57.80 72.68 -11.02
CA GLN A 296 -57.71 71.64 -9.99
C GLN A 296 -58.01 70.25 -10.57
N LEU A 297 -59.09 70.10 -11.34
CA LEU A 297 -59.43 68.83 -12.01
C LEU A 297 -58.34 68.37 -12.97
N HIS A 298 -57.77 69.29 -13.75
CA HIS A 298 -56.66 68.97 -14.65
C HIS A 298 -55.43 68.48 -13.90
N ARG A 299 -55.03 69.17 -12.82
CA ARG A 299 -53.91 68.73 -11.96
C ARG A 299 -54.18 67.36 -11.34
N GLN A 300 -55.39 67.10 -10.88
CA GLN A 300 -55.77 65.80 -10.31
C GLN A 300 -55.74 64.68 -11.37
N SER A 301 -56.26 64.93 -12.58
CA SER A 301 -56.18 63.97 -13.69
C SER A 301 -54.73 63.64 -14.07
N GLU A 302 -53.85 64.64 -14.16
CA GLU A 302 -52.43 64.41 -14.44
C GLU A 302 -51.73 63.66 -13.29
N GLN A 303 -52.12 63.89 -12.03
CA GLN A 303 -51.62 63.10 -10.90
C GLN A 303 -52.05 61.64 -10.98
N GLU A 304 -53.33 61.35 -11.29
CA GLU A 304 -53.80 59.97 -11.46
C GLU A 304 -53.14 59.28 -12.67
N LYS A 305 -52.91 60.02 -13.75
CA LYS A 305 -52.13 59.53 -14.91
C LYS A 305 -50.71 59.13 -14.51
N GLN A 306 -50.00 59.98 -13.77
CA GLN A 306 -48.65 59.66 -13.27
C GLN A 306 -48.67 58.42 -12.37
N LYS A 307 -49.68 58.26 -11.51
CA LYS A 307 -49.85 57.05 -10.68
C LYS A 307 -50.09 55.80 -11.53
N ALA A 308 -50.92 55.87 -12.55
CA ALA A 308 -51.17 54.75 -13.46
C ALA A 308 -49.92 54.34 -14.25
N ASP A 309 -49.14 55.33 -14.70
CA ASP A 309 -47.89 55.09 -15.42
C ASP A 309 -46.81 54.49 -14.50
N ALA A 310 -46.71 54.95 -13.23
CA ALA A 310 -45.84 54.33 -12.23
C ALA A 310 -46.21 52.85 -11.99
N LYS A 311 -47.51 52.54 -11.89
CA LYS A 311 -48.01 51.17 -11.77
C LYS A 311 -47.69 50.31 -13.00
N GLN A 312 -47.61 50.88 -14.20
CA GLN A 312 -47.16 50.15 -15.39
C GLN A 312 -45.73 49.64 -15.23
N GLY A 313 -44.84 50.50 -14.73
CA GLY A 313 -43.45 50.13 -14.45
C GLY A 313 -43.34 49.01 -13.41
N ASP A 314 -44.23 48.98 -12.41
CA ASP A 314 -44.29 47.89 -11.42
C ASP A 314 -44.74 46.57 -12.06
N ILE A 315 -45.78 46.60 -12.91
CA ILE A 315 -46.28 45.43 -13.64
C ILE A 315 -45.19 44.83 -14.53
N ASP A 316 -44.47 45.67 -15.27
CA ASP A 316 -43.41 45.22 -16.16
C ASP A 316 -42.25 44.59 -15.36
N ARG A 317 -41.92 45.16 -14.19
CA ARG A 317 -40.92 44.57 -13.27
C ARG A 317 -41.34 43.18 -12.77
N GLU A 318 -42.57 43.04 -12.30
CA GLU A 318 -43.10 41.75 -11.81
C GLU A 318 -43.18 40.71 -12.93
N ARG A 319 -43.63 41.08 -14.13
CA ARG A 319 -43.66 40.18 -15.29
C ARG A 319 -42.25 39.74 -15.72
N ASN A 320 -41.28 40.65 -15.67
CA ASN A 320 -39.89 40.30 -15.94
C ASN A 320 -39.32 39.33 -14.88
N ALA A 321 -39.63 39.54 -13.60
CA ALA A 321 -39.27 38.60 -12.53
C ALA A 321 -39.92 37.22 -12.71
N ALA A 322 -41.20 37.18 -13.12
CA ALA A 322 -41.89 35.92 -13.45
C ALA A 322 -41.21 35.19 -14.61
N ASN A 323 -40.84 35.90 -15.67
CA ASN A 323 -40.13 35.33 -16.82
C ASN A 323 -38.74 34.80 -16.42
N GLN A 324 -38.01 35.50 -15.56
CA GLN A 324 -36.74 35.01 -15.03
C GLN A 324 -36.93 33.70 -14.23
N ALA A 325 -37.93 33.65 -13.35
CA ALA A 325 -38.23 32.44 -12.59
C ALA A 325 -38.64 31.25 -13.49
N ARG A 326 -39.38 31.49 -14.58
CA ARG A 326 -39.68 30.45 -15.59
C ARG A 326 -38.42 29.95 -16.31
N ASN A 327 -37.47 30.83 -16.61
CA ASN A 327 -36.19 30.43 -17.19
C ASN A 327 -35.38 29.56 -16.21
N GLU A 328 -35.39 29.89 -14.93
CA GLU A 328 -34.76 29.07 -13.88
C GLU A 328 -35.42 27.70 -13.76
N ALA A 329 -36.76 27.61 -13.87
CA ALA A 329 -37.48 26.34 -13.91
C ALA A 329 -37.10 25.48 -15.13
N ASN A 330 -36.97 26.10 -16.30
CA ASN A 330 -36.53 25.41 -17.52
C ASN A 330 -35.09 24.89 -17.41
N GLN A 331 -34.18 25.65 -16.80
CA GLN A 331 -32.82 25.20 -16.53
C GLN A 331 -32.81 24.02 -15.54
N ALA A 332 -33.62 24.09 -14.48
CA ALA A 332 -33.77 22.99 -13.54
C ALA A 332 -34.32 21.72 -14.21
N GLN A 333 -35.27 21.86 -15.15
CA GLN A 333 -35.78 20.73 -15.95
C GLN A 333 -34.68 20.09 -16.82
N GLN A 334 -33.82 20.88 -17.46
CA GLN A 334 -32.69 20.34 -18.22
C GLN A 334 -31.72 19.56 -17.31
N ARG A 335 -31.49 20.03 -16.08
CA ARG A 335 -30.68 19.30 -15.08
C ARG A 335 -31.30 17.97 -14.69
N VAL A 336 -32.62 17.90 -14.55
CA VAL A 336 -33.34 16.62 -14.31
C VAL A 336 -33.09 15.65 -15.46
N GLU A 337 -33.30 16.08 -16.70
CA GLU A 337 -33.12 15.24 -17.88
C GLU A 337 -31.68 14.73 -18.02
N GLN A 338 -30.70 15.59 -17.79
CA GLN A 338 -29.28 15.20 -17.81
C GLN A 338 -28.98 14.15 -16.73
N ALA A 339 -29.37 14.40 -15.48
CA ALA A 339 -29.13 13.47 -14.39
C ALA A 339 -29.85 12.11 -14.60
N GLN A 340 -30.99 12.11 -15.28
CA GLN A 340 -31.72 10.89 -15.62
C GLN A 340 -30.99 10.04 -16.67
N ARG A 341 -30.36 10.69 -17.67
CA ARG A 341 -29.47 10.01 -18.63
C ARG A 341 -28.25 9.42 -17.93
N GLU A 342 -27.57 10.22 -17.10
CA GLU A 342 -26.42 9.77 -16.30
C GLU A 342 -26.77 8.55 -15.43
N LYS A 343 -27.93 8.57 -14.78
CA LYS A 343 -28.43 7.43 -14.00
C LYS A 343 -28.61 6.17 -14.86
N THR A 344 -29.24 6.31 -16.01
CA THR A 344 -29.54 5.18 -16.92
C THR A 344 -28.25 4.56 -17.45
N GLU A 345 -27.27 5.39 -17.81
CA GLU A 345 -25.95 4.94 -18.24
C GLU A 345 -25.19 4.21 -17.13
N ALA A 346 -25.24 4.72 -15.89
CA ALA A 346 -24.62 4.07 -14.75
C ALA A 346 -25.29 2.72 -14.42
N GLU A 347 -26.61 2.61 -14.53
CA GLU A 347 -27.36 1.34 -14.38
C GLU A 347 -26.96 0.31 -15.45
N ALA A 348 -26.83 0.72 -16.71
CA ALA A 348 -26.38 -0.15 -17.79
C ALA A 348 -24.94 -0.64 -17.57
N ARG A 349 -24.04 0.25 -17.11
CA ARG A 349 -22.66 -0.11 -16.75
C ARG A 349 -22.62 -1.11 -15.59
N LEU A 350 -23.40 -0.91 -14.54
CA LEU A 350 -23.48 -1.82 -13.39
C LEU A 350 -23.92 -3.22 -13.83
N ASN A 351 -24.94 -3.31 -14.68
CA ASN A 351 -25.41 -4.60 -15.20
C ASN A 351 -24.35 -5.31 -16.04
N THR A 352 -23.60 -4.55 -16.86
CA THR A 352 -22.49 -5.10 -17.66
C THR A 352 -21.38 -5.66 -16.78
N LEU A 353 -20.94 -4.90 -15.77
CA LEU A 353 -19.90 -5.33 -14.84
C LEU A 353 -20.30 -6.61 -14.08
N ARG A 354 -21.55 -6.70 -13.64
CA ARG A 354 -22.08 -7.92 -12.99
C ARG A 354 -22.09 -9.12 -13.91
N ALA A 355 -22.46 -8.94 -15.18
CA ALA A 355 -22.44 -10.00 -16.18
C ALA A 355 -21.01 -10.47 -16.48
N GLU A 356 -20.06 -9.54 -16.59
CA GLU A 356 -18.64 -9.84 -16.77
C GLU A 356 -18.07 -10.64 -15.59
N ARG A 357 -18.37 -10.24 -14.34
CA ARG A 357 -17.94 -10.96 -13.14
C ARG A 357 -18.51 -12.38 -13.11
N GLN A 358 -19.80 -12.55 -13.38
CA GLN A 358 -20.42 -13.88 -13.44
C GLN A 358 -19.80 -14.76 -14.53
N ALA A 359 -19.49 -14.19 -15.70
CA ALA A 359 -18.82 -14.93 -16.77
C ALA A 359 -17.39 -15.34 -16.39
N GLN A 360 -16.64 -14.47 -15.69
CA GLN A 360 -15.31 -14.78 -15.18
C GLN A 360 -15.35 -15.88 -14.12
N GLU A 361 -16.24 -15.79 -13.14
CA GLU A 361 -16.44 -16.81 -12.10
C GLU A 361 -16.82 -18.16 -12.71
N ALA A 362 -17.71 -18.19 -13.70
CA ALA A 362 -18.08 -19.41 -14.41
C ALA A 362 -16.90 -20.00 -15.21
N ALA A 363 -16.09 -19.15 -15.87
CA ALA A 363 -14.91 -19.58 -16.61
C ALA A 363 -13.84 -20.15 -15.68
N GLU A 364 -13.62 -19.54 -14.51
CA GLU A 364 -12.67 -20.02 -13.51
C GLU A 364 -13.13 -21.34 -12.88
N ALA A 365 -14.41 -21.46 -12.51
CA ALA A 365 -14.99 -22.70 -12.03
C ALA A 365 -14.83 -23.85 -13.03
N LYS A 366 -15.06 -23.57 -14.33
CA LYS A 366 -14.85 -24.55 -15.39
C LYS A 366 -13.37 -24.96 -15.51
N ARG A 367 -12.44 -24.01 -15.51
CA ARG A 367 -11.00 -24.30 -15.55
C ARG A 367 -10.55 -25.17 -14.38
N LYS A 368 -11.06 -24.89 -13.17
CA LYS A 368 -10.76 -25.68 -11.98
C LYS A 368 -11.30 -27.10 -12.11
N ALA A 369 -12.55 -27.26 -12.54
CA ALA A 369 -13.15 -28.57 -12.78
C ALA A 369 -12.39 -29.39 -13.84
N ASP A 370 -11.98 -28.75 -14.95
CA ASP A 370 -11.20 -29.40 -16.01
C ASP A 370 -9.81 -29.84 -15.50
N ALA A 371 -9.15 -29.01 -14.68
CA ALA A 371 -7.86 -29.33 -14.07
C ALA A 371 -7.97 -30.50 -13.07
N GLU A 372 -9.00 -30.49 -12.22
CA GLU A 372 -9.27 -31.57 -11.27
C GLU A 372 -9.60 -32.89 -11.99
N ALA A 373 -10.40 -32.85 -13.05
CA ALA A 373 -10.73 -34.01 -13.87
C ALA A 373 -9.48 -34.60 -14.54
N LYS A 374 -8.59 -33.75 -15.08
CA LYS A 374 -7.32 -34.19 -15.66
C LYS A 374 -6.39 -34.82 -14.62
N ALA A 375 -6.24 -34.18 -13.46
CA ALA A 375 -5.42 -34.72 -12.38
C ALA A 375 -5.94 -36.08 -11.87
N ALA A 376 -7.26 -36.23 -11.74
CA ALA A 376 -7.89 -37.50 -11.35
C ALA A 376 -7.68 -38.59 -12.41
N ALA A 377 -7.78 -38.26 -13.70
CA ALA A 377 -7.53 -39.20 -14.80
C ALA A 377 -6.07 -39.66 -14.82
N GLU A 378 -5.10 -38.76 -14.64
CA GLU A 378 -3.68 -39.08 -14.57
C GLU A 378 -3.33 -39.95 -13.34
N ALA A 379 -3.91 -39.63 -12.18
CA ALA A 379 -3.72 -40.43 -10.96
C ALA A 379 -4.26 -41.86 -11.13
N LYS A 380 -5.44 -42.01 -11.73
CA LYS A 380 -6.02 -43.32 -12.03
C LYS A 380 -5.16 -44.11 -13.01
N ALA A 381 -4.70 -43.48 -14.10
CA ALA A 381 -3.85 -44.14 -15.09
C ALA A 381 -2.53 -44.65 -14.46
N LYS A 382 -1.91 -43.86 -13.57
CA LYS A 382 -0.70 -44.28 -12.83
C LYS A 382 -0.99 -45.45 -11.89
N ALA A 383 -2.10 -45.41 -11.16
CA ALA A 383 -2.50 -46.49 -10.26
C ALA A 383 -2.78 -47.81 -11.03
N ASP A 384 -3.49 -47.73 -12.14
CA ASP A 384 -3.80 -48.88 -13.00
C ASP A 384 -2.52 -49.47 -13.62
N ALA A 385 -1.58 -48.63 -14.05
CA ALA A 385 -0.28 -49.07 -14.56
C ALA A 385 0.58 -49.77 -13.51
N GLU A 386 0.63 -49.23 -12.28
CA GLU A 386 1.38 -49.86 -11.19
C GLU A 386 0.74 -51.18 -10.74
N ALA A 387 -0.59 -51.23 -10.65
CA ALA A 387 -1.31 -52.47 -10.35
C ALA A 387 -1.06 -53.56 -11.40
N ALA A 388 -1.02 -53.18 -12.70
CA ALA A 388 -0.66 -54.10 -13.77
C ALA A 388 0.78 -54.60 -13.63
N ARG A 389 1.74 -53.72 -13.33
CA ARG A 389 3.16 -54.08 -13.12
C ARG A 389 3.34 -55.08 -11.97
N VAL A 390 2.71 -54.82 -10.83
CA VAL A 390 2.74 -55.69 -9.63
C VAL A 390 2.13 -57.05 -9.92
N ARG A 391 1.04 -57.10 -10.69
CA ARG A 391 0.39 -58.35 -11.10
C ARG A 391 1.30 -59.16 -12.04
N ASP A 392 1.86 -58.51 -13.06
CA ASP A 392 2.74 -59.18 -14.03
C ASP A 392 4.01 -59.71 -13.34
N GLU A 393 4.62 -58.96 -12.43
CA GLU A 393 5.77 -59.41 -11.63
C GLU A 393 5.43 -60.67 -10.81
N LYS A 394 4.28 -60.67 -10.12
CA LYS A 394 3.83 -61.82 -9.33
C LYS A 394 3.62 -63.06 -10.19
N ASP A 395 3.01 -62.91 -11.36
CA ASP A 395 2.78 -64.00 -12.30
C ASP A 395 4.11 -64.59 -12.81
N ALA A 396 5.09 -63.73 -13.11
CA ALA A 396 6.44 -64.14 -13.51
C ALA A 396 7.13 -65.01 -12.45
N LEU A 397 7.10 -64.56 -11.18
CA LEU A 397 7.71 -65.29 -10.07
C LEU A 397 7.01 -66.63 -9.82
N MET A 398 5.68 -66.66 -9.87
CA MET A 398 4.90 -67.89 -9.73
C MET A 398 5.27 -68.91 -10.81
N LYS A 399 5.29 -68.50 -12.09
CA LYS A 399 5.63 -69.39 -13.21
C LYS A 399 7.08 -69.89 -13.15
N THR A 400 7.98 -69.04 -12.70
CA THR A 400 9.39 -69.43 -12.50
C THR A 400 9.52 -70.44 -11.37
N SER A 401 8.86 -70.18 -10.23
CA SER A 401 8.81 -71.10 -9.09
C SER A 401 8.29 -72.48 -9.51
N GLU A 402 7.16 -72.52 -10.24
CA GLU A 402 6.58 -73.76 -10.77
C GLU A 402 7.58 -74.53 -11.64
N LEU A 403 8.31 -73.84 -12.53
CA LEU A 403 9.26 -74.48 -13.43
C LEU A 403 10.55 -74.94 -12.75
N VAL A 404 11.07 -74.16 -11.80
CA VAL A 404 12.22 -74.57 -10.98
C VAL A 404 11.86 -75.77 -10.11
N ALA A 405 10.66 -75.81 -9.53
CA ALA A 405 10.17 -76.97 -8.79
C ALA A 405 10.03 -78.21 -9.69
N ALA A 406 9.44 -78.08 -10.88
CA ALA A 406 9.28 -79.19 -11.83
C ALA A 406 10.62 -79.71 -12.37
N ALA A 407 11.56 -78.81 -12.69
CA ALA A 407 12.93 -79.20 -13.06
C ALA A 407 13.65 -79.88 -11.89
N GLY A 408 13.44 -79.37 -10.66
CA GLY A 408 13.90 -79.96 -9.42
C GLY A 408 13.41 -81.39 -9.20
N GLU A 409 12.13 -81.65 -9.44
CA GLU A 409 11.52 -82.96 -9.34
C GLU A 409 12.11 -83.93 -10.36
N LYS A 410 12.18 -83.52 -11.63
CA LYS A 410 12.69 -84.34 -12.74
C LYS A 410 14.17 -84.69 -12.59
N VAL A 411 15.02 -83.71 -12.24
CA VAL A 411 16.44 -83.99 -11.98
C VAL A 411 16.62 -84.78 -10.67
N GLY A 412 15.77 -84.51 -9.67
CA GLY A 412 15.77 -85.21 -8.40
C GLY A 412 15.38 -86.70 -8.48
N GLU A 413 14.70 -87.16 -9.54
CA GLU A 413 14.51 -88.59 -9.80
C GLU A 413 15.85 -89.34 -9.91
N HIS A 414 16.89 -88.63 -10.35
CA HIS A 414 18.24 -89.15 -10.53
C HIS A 414 19.19 -88.79 -9.39
N LEU A 415 19.00 -87.61 -8.75
CA LEU A 415 19.89 -87.06 -7.72
C LEU A 415 19.39 -87.26 -6.27
N GLY A 416 18.17 -87.77 -6.09
CA GLY A 416 17.59 -88.10 -4.79
C GLY A 416 16.88 -86.95 -4.07
N ASP A 417 16.30 -87.27 -2.91
CA ASP A 417 15.36 -86.40 -2.20
C ASP A 417 15.98 -85.11 -1.64
N LYS A 418 17.27 -85.14 -1.30
CA LYS A 418 17.98 -83.93 -0.82
C LYS A 418 18.05 -82.85 -1.91
N TYR A 419 18.28 -83.25 -3.17
CA TYR A 419 18.24 -82.32 -4.30
C TYR A 419 16.82 -81.76 -4.50
N LYS A 420 15.80 -82.62 -4.47
CA LYS A 420 14.38 -82.19 -4.57
C LYS A 420 14.04 -81.16 -3.49
N ALA A 421 14.49 -81.38 -2.26
CA ALA A 421 14.24 -80.48 -1.14
C ALA A 421 14.89 -79.09 -1.35
N VAL A 422 16.13 -79.04 -1.83
CA VAL A 422 16.81 -77.77 -2.13
C VAL A 422 16.18 -77.05 -3.31
N ALA A 423 15.85 -77.76 -4.39
CA ALA A 423 15.18 -77.16 -5.54
C ALA A 423 13.80 -76.59 -5.17
N LYS A 424 13.04 -77.27 -4.30
CA LYS A 424 11.77 -76.78 -3.76
C LYS A 424 11.96 -75.53 -2.90
N GLN A 425 12.98 -75.50 -2.04
CA GLN A 425 13.31 -74.32 -1.25
C GLN A 425 13.61 -73.10 -2.13
N ILE A 426 14.42 -73.28 -3.18
CA ILE A 426 14.72 -72.20 -4.15
C ILE A 426 13.44 -71.76 -4.88
N ALA A 427 12.58 -72.70 -5.29
CA ALA A 427 11.30 -72.37 -5.90
C ALA A 427 10.40 -71.56 -4.95
N ASP A 428 10.34 -71.92 -3.66
CA ASP A 428 9.59 -71.18 -2.65
C ASP A 428 10.18 -69.77 -2.41
N ASP A 429 11.50 -69.63 -2.43
CA ASP A 429 12.16 -68.32 -2.30
C ASP A 429 11.88 -67.41 -3.51
N ILE A 430 11.92 -67.97 -4.73
CA ILE A 430 11.56 -67.26 -5.98
C ILE A 430 10.10 -66.79 -5.91
N LYS A 431 9.17 -67.66 -5.51
CA LYS A 431 7.75 -67.31 -5.38
C LYS A 431 7.52 -66.12 -4.45
N ASN A 432 8.34 -66.01 -3.40
CA ASN A 432 8.27 -64.97 -2.40
C ASN A 432 9.28 -63.82 -2.65
N PHE A 433 9.77 -63.67 -3.88
CA PHE A 433 10.82 -62.68 -4.21
C PHE A 433 10.30 -61.31 -4.65
N GLN A 434 8.98 -61.11 -4.63
CA GLN A 434 8.36 -59.86 -5.08
C GLN A 434 8.85 -58.65 -4.29
N GLY A 435 9.28 -57.60 -4.99
CA GLY A 435 9.80 -56.37 -4.37
C GLY A 435 11.16 -56.51 -3.67
N LYS A 436 11.81 -57.69 -3.70
CA LYS A 436 13.15 -57.90 -3.15
C LYS A 436 14.23 -57.49 -4.16
N LYS A 437 15.47 -57.36 -3.68
CA LYS A 437 16.66 -57.10 -4.49
C LYS A 437 17.49 -58.38 -4.62
N LEU A 438 18.16 -58.57 -5.76
CA LEU A 438 19.18 -59.61 -5.90
C LEU A 438 20.31 -59.30 -4.92
N ARG A 439 21.01 -60.35 -4.47
CA ARG A 439 22.28 -60.17 -3.77
C ARG A 439 23.28 -59.45 -4.66
N SER A 440 24.23 -58.76 -4.04
CA SER A 440 25.27 -58.04 -4.79
C SER A 440 26.08 -59.03 -5.64
N PHE A 441 26.68 -58.54 -6.73
CA PHE A 441 27.51 -59.36 -7.60
C PHE A 441 28.60 -60.11 -6.82
N ASP A 442 29.31 -59.42 -5.92
CA ASP A 442 30.39 -60.01 -5.12
C ASP A 442 29.86 -61.09 -4.17
N ASP A 443 28.73 -60.84 -3.51
CA ASP A 443 28.09 -61.79 -2.60
C ASP A 443 27.57 -63.04 -3.33
N ALA A 444 26.94 -62.85 -4.49
CA ALA A 444 26.46 -63.94 -5.33
C ALA A 444 27.62 -64.77 -5.88
N MET A 445 28.69 -64.11 -6.37
CA MET A 445 29.90 -64.80 -6.81
C MET A 445 30.59 -65.56 -5.69
N ALA A 446 30.64 -65.02 -4.47
CA ALA A 446 31.19 -65.71 -3.31
C ALA A 446 30.41 -67.00 -2.99
N SER A 447 29.08 -66.94 -3.00
CA SER A 447 28.23 -68.12 -2.81
C SER A 447 28.37 -69.15 -3.92
N LEU A 448 28.43 -68.71 -5.18
CA LEU A 448 28.62 -69.61 -6.32
C LEU A 448 30.00 -70.29 -6.28
N ASN A 449 31.05 -69.55 -5.93
CA ASN A 449 32.42 -70.07 -5.84
C ASN A 449 32.58 -71.14 -4.74
N LYS A 450 31.80 -71.08 -3.65
CA LYS A 450 31.77 -72.17 -2.65
C LYS A 450 31.44 -73.52 -3.30
N ILE A 451 30.60 -73.52 -4.35
CA ILE A 451 30.18 -74.72 -5.07
C ILE A 451 31.14 -75.06 -6.21
N THR A 452 31.39 -74.10 -7.11
CA THR A 452 32.10 -74.36 -8.37
C THR A 452 33.58 -74.64 -8.17
N LEU A 453 34.17 -74.19 -7.05
CA LEU A 453 35.56 -74.49 -6.68
C LEU A 453 35.70 -75.73 -5.78
N ASN A 454 34.59 -76.40 -5.44
CA ASN A 454 34.64 -77.65 -4.69
C ASN A 454 35.37 -78.73 -5.54
N PRO A 455 36.42 -79.40 -5.04
CA PRO A 455 37.14 -80.43 -5.79
C PRO A 455 36.25 -81.56 -6.31
N ALA A 456 35.17 -81.89 -5.59
CA ALA A 456 34.18 -82.90 -6.00
C ALA A 456 33.30 -82.45 -7.19
N MET A 457 33.31 -81.16 -7.53
CA MET A 457 32.61 -80.58 -8.68
C MET A 457 33.48 -80.50 -9.95
N LYS A 458 34.65 -81.13 -9.96
CA LYS A 458 35.54 -81.16 -11.13
C LYS A 458 34.86 -81.86 -12.31
N ILE A 459 34.59 -81.11 -13.37
CA ILE A 459 33.94 -81.60 -14.59
C ILE A 459 34.99 -82.27 -15.48
N ASN A 460 34.79 -83.55 -15.81
CA ASN A 460 35.64 -84.24 -16.80
C ASN A 460 35.32 -83.75 -18.23
N LYS A 461 36.18 -84.10 -19.19
CA LYS A 461 36.04 -83.65 -20.58
C LYS A 461 34.73 -84.10 -21.24
N ALA A 462 34.32 -85.36 -21.03
CA ALA A 462 33.12 -85.92 -21.65
C ALA A 462 31.83 -85.26 -21.12
N ASP A 463 31.72 -85.08 -19.81
CA ASP A 463 30.59 -84.40 -19.18
C ASP A 463 30.53 -82.93 -19.60
N LYS A 464 31.68 -82.24 -19.69
CA LYS A 464 31.77 -80.88 -20.19
C LYS A 464 31.24 -80.77 -21.62
N GLU A 465 31.70 -81.63 -22.53
CA GLU A 465 31.26 -81.64 -23.92
C GLU A 465 29.75 -81.93 -24.05
N ALA A 466 29.23 -82.86 -23.25
CA ALA A 466 27.80 -83.18 -23.21
C ALA A 466 26.95 -81.98 -22.78
N ILE A 467 27.34 -81.28 -21.70
CA ILE A 467 26.62 -80.10 -21.21
C ILE A 467 26.72 -78.93 -22.19
N VAL A 468 27.90 -78.68 -22.75
CA VAL A 468 28.10 -77.62 -23.77
C VAL A 468 27.23 -77.90 -25.00
N ASN A 469 27.15 -79.16 -25.46
CA ASN A 469 26.30 -79.52 -26.58
C ASN A 469 24.80 -79.35 -26.25
N ALA A 470 24.37 -79.68 -25.03
CA ALA A 470 23.00 -79.40 -24.59
C ALA A 470 22.67 -77.90 -24.63
N TRP A 471 23.57 -77.04 -24.15
CA TRP A 471 23.43 -75.58 -24.28
C TRP A 471 23.41 -75.12 -25.73
N LYS A 472 24.24 -75.72 -26.61
CA LYS A 472 24.25 -75.39 -28.04
C LYS A 472 22.91 -75.67 -28.72
N HIS A 473 22.14 -76.64 -28.23
CA HIS A 473 20.79 -76.97 -28.71
C HIS A 473 19.68 -76.04 -28.21
N VAL A 474 19.94 -75.14 -27.26
CA VAL A 474 18.97 -74.12 -26.86
C VAL A 474 18.78 -73.13 -28.02
N ASN A 475 17.55 -73.05 -28.54
CA ASN A 475 17.17 -72.11 -29.60
C ASN A 475 16.60 -70.83 -28.97
N ALA A 476 17.30 -69.71 -29.14
CA ALA A 476 16.95 -68.45 -28.50
C ALA A 476 15.54 -67.94 -28.86
N THR A 477 15.16 -68.06 -30.13
CA THR A 477 13.85 -67.61 -30.63
C THR A 477 12.71 -68.50 -30.12
N ASP A 478 12.88 -69.82 -30.18
CA ASP A 478 11.88 -70.77 -29.70
C ASP A 478 11.69 -70.65 -28.17
N THR A 479 12.79 -70.56 -27.42
CA THR A 479 12.73 -70.31 -25.98
C THR A 479 12.07 -68.97 -25.68
N ALA A 480 12.43 -67.87 -26.35
CA ALA A 480 11.77 -66.57 -26.16
C ALA A 480 10.25 -66.62 -26.44
N ASN A 481 9.83 -67.32 -27.49
CA ASN A 481 8.42 -67.50 -27.83
C ASN A 481 7.67 -68.30 -26.75
N LYS A 482 8.27 -69.40 -26.27
CA LYS A 482 7.71 -70.20 -25.18
C LYS A 482 7.59 -69.39 -23.90
N LEU A 483 8.59 -68.58 -23.55
CA LEU A 483 8.58 -67.68 -22.39
C LEU A 483 7.46 -66.64 -22.48
N GLY A 484 7.32 -65.97 -23.64
CA GLY A 484 6.26 -64.99 -23.87
C GLY A 484 4.85 -65.58 -23.82
N ASN A 485 4.70 -66.89 -24.06
CA ASN A 485 3.43 -67.61 -23.93
C ASN A 485 3.12 -68.02 -22.47
N LEU A 486 4.12 -68.09 -21.59
CA LEU A 486 3.95 -68.49 -20.19
C LEU A 486 3.39 -67.36 -19.31
N ALA A 487 3.90 -66.14 -19.47
CA ALA A 487 3.38 -64.96 -18.76
C ALA A 487 3.63 -63.67 -19.54
N ARG A 488 2.74 -62.68 -19.36
CA ARG A 488 2.87 -61.36 -19.99
C ARG A 488 4.17 -60.66 -19.60
N ALA A 489 4.62 -60.85 -18.37
CA ALA A 489 5.85 -60.28 -17.83
C ALA A 489 7.13 -60.67 -18.60
N PHE A 490 7.09 -61.74 -19.38
CA PHE A 490 8.22 -62.18 -20.20
C PHE A 490 8.18 -61.66 -21.63
N LYS A 491 7.17 -60.87 -22.02
CA LYS A 491 7.12 -60.18 -23.31
C LYS A 491 7.91 -58.86 -23.27
N VAL A 492 9.09 -58.87 -22.64
CA VAL A 492 9.99 -57.72 -22.64
C VAL A 492 10.75 -57.65 -23.96
N ALA A 493 11.29 -56.48 -24.29
CA ALA A 493 12.13 -56.35 -25.48
C ALA A 493 13.36 -57.27 -25.37
N ASP A 494 13.83 -57.75 -26.52
CA ASP A 494 15.11 -58.45 -26.66
C ASP A 494 15.25 -59.74 -25.84
N VAL A 495 14.16 -60.45 -25.55
CA VAL A 495 14.20 -61.72 -24.80
C VAL A 495 15.06 -62.76 -25.52
N ALA A 496 14.97 -62.86 -26.85
CA ALA A 496 15.81 -63.77 -27.62
C ALA A 496 17.31 -63.47 -27.43
N LEU A 497 17.70 -62.18 -27.47
CA LEU A 497 19.09 -61.78 -27.20
C LEU A 497 19.51 -62.12 -25.76
N LYS A 498 18.62 -61.94 -24.77
CA LYS A 498 18.89 -62.33 -23.38
C LYS A 498 19.08 -63.85 -23.23
N VAL A 499 18.28 -64.65 -23.93
CA VAL A 499 18.44 -66.12 -23.98
C VAL A 499 19.78 -66.50 -24.61
N GLU A 500 20.13 -65.86 -25.74
CA GLU A 500 21.39 -66.10 -26.45
C GLU A 500 22.60 -65.79 -25.57
N LYS A 501 22.61 -64.65 -24.89
CA LYS A 501 23.69 -64.28 -23.97
C LYS A 501 23.82 -65.22 -22.78
N VAL A 502 22.70 -65.66 -22.18
CA VAL A 502 22.73 -66.67 -21.11
C VAL A 502 23.33 -67.98 -21.62
N ARG A 503 22.93 -68.43 -22.82
CA ARG A 503 23.49 -69.63 -23.45
C ARG A 503 25.00 -69.49 -23.67
N GLU A 504 25.44 -68.41 -24.30
CA GLU A 504 26.87 -68.16 -24.60
C GLU A 504 27.72 -68.12 -23.33
N LYS A 505 27.28 -67.35 -22.34
CA LYS A 505 28.00 -67.17 -21.07
C LYS A 505 27.94 -68.41 -20.18
N SER A 506 26.90 -69.23 -20.30
CA SER A 506 26.85 -70.55 -19.64
C SER A 506 27.86 -71.51 -20.28
N ILE A 507 27.96 -71.53 -21.62
CA ILE A 507 28.98 -72.32 -22.35
C ILE A 507 30.38 -71.88 -21.89
N GLU A 508 30.65 -70.57 -21.84
CA GLU A 508 31.92 -70.05 -21.32
C GLU A 508 32.21 -70.53 -19.90
N GLY A 509 31.21 -70.51 -19.01
CA GLY A 509 31.32 -71.02 -17.65
C GLY A 509 31.70 -72.50 -17.58
N TYR A 510 31.10 -73.35 -18.41
CA TYR A 510 31.46 -74.77 -18.48
C TYR A 510 32.83 -75.02 -19.12
N GLU A 511 33.21 -74.25 -20.14
CA GLU A 511 34.48 -74.41 -20.84
C GLU A 511 35.66 -73.97 -19.98
N THR A 512 35.54 -72.79 -19.35
CA THR A 512 36.64 -72.07 -18.68
C THR A 512 36.58 -72.13 -17.15
N GLY A 513 35.42 -72.43 -16.56
CA GLY A 513 35.16 -72.28 -15.13
C GLY A 513 34.84 -70.84 -14.69
N ASN A 514 34.85 -69.86 -15.61
CA ASN A 514 34.57 -68.46 -15.30
C ASN A 514 33.08 -68.14 -15.40
N TRP A 515 32.39 -68.07 -14.27
CA TRP A 515 30.95 -67.76 -14.19
C TRP A 515 30.61 -66.27 -14.05
N LYS A 516 31.63 -65.40 -13.94
CA LYS A 516 31.44 -63.95 -13.79
C LYS A 516 30.65 -63.32 -14.95
N PRO A 517 30.90 -63.66 -16.23
CA PRO A 517 30.18 -63.05 -17.34
C PRO A 517 28.67 -63.30 -17.28
N LEU A 518 28.27 -64.51 -16.84
CA LEU A 518 26.87 -64.88 -16.68
C LEU A 518 26.23 -64.07 -15.55
N MET A 519 26.89 -63.94 -14.39
CA MET A 519 26.42 -63.13 -13.27
C MET A 519 26.21 -61.66 -13.63
N LEU A 520 27.18 -61.08 -14.35
CA LEU A 520 27.09 -59.70 -14.84
C LEU A 520 25.95 -59.50 -15.86
N GLU A 521 25.59 -60.54 -16.62
CA GLU A 521 24.45 -60.44 -17.55
C GLU A 521 23.14 -60.17 -16.79
N VAL A 522 22.90 -60.90 -15.70
CA VAL A 522 21.69 -60.77 -14.90
C VAL A 522 21.64 -59.40 -14.21
N GLU A 523 22.76 -58.95 -13.66
CA GLU A 523 22.87 -57.60 -13.08
C GLU A 523 22.62 -56.52 -14.14
N SER A 524 23.12 -56.70 -15.37
CA SER A 524 22.90 -55.76 -16.46
C SER A 524 21.42 -55.60 -16.82
N TRP A 525 20.62 -56.67 -16.69
CA TRP A 525 19.18 -56.58 -16.91
C TRP A 525 18.51 -55.68 -15.87
N VAL A 526 18.87 -55.85 -14.60
CA VAL A 526 18.34 -55.03 -13.50
C VAL A 526 18.77 -53.56 -13.67
N LEU A 527 20.03 -53.31 -14.02
CA LEU A 527 20.54 -51.97 -14.32
C LEU A 527 19.84 -51.33 -15.54
N SER A 528 19.45 -52.14 -16.52
CA SER A 528 18.68 -51.68 -17.70
C SER A 528 17.18 -51.42 -17.41
N GLY A 529 16.76 -51.58 -16.15
CA GLY A 529 15.39 -51.29 -15.71
C GLY A 529 14.45 -52.49 -15.67
N VAL A 530 14.95 -53.72 -15.88
CA VAL A 530 14.15 -54.94 -15.64
C VAL A 530 13.95 -55.11 -14.13
N ALA A 531 12.71 -55.29 -13.68
CA ALA A 531 12.44 -55.55 -12.27
C ALA A 531 13.22 -56.80 -11.82
N THR A 532 13.87 -56.73 -10.65
CA THR A 532 14.67 -57.82 -10.06
C THR A 532 13.98 -59.19 -10.14
N ALA A 533 12.72 -59.27 -9.72
CA ALA A 533 11.92 -60.48 -9.76
C ALA A 533 11.71 -61.01 -11.19
N ALA A 534 11.49 -60.12 -12.16
CA ALA A 534 11.37 -60.48 -13.56
C ALA A 534 12.70 -60.95 -14.16
N ALA A 535 13.83 -60.35 -13.75
CA ALA A 535 15.17 -60.78 -14.16
C ALA A 535 15.50 -62.19 -13.63
N LEU A 536 15.24 -62.43 -12.34
CA LEU A 536 15.39 -63.75 -11.72
C LEU A 536 14.45 -64.78 -12.36
N GLY A 537 13.22 -64.37 -12.63
CA GLY A 537 12.22 -65.19 -13.31
C GLY A 537 12.67 -65.62 -14.69
N LEU A 538 13.06 -64.65 -15.51
CA LEU A 538 13.56 -64.87 -16.86
C LEU A 538 14.78 -65.81 -16.86
N LEU A 539 15.74 -65.56 -15.98
CA LEU A 539 16.91 -66.42 -15.82
C LEU A 539 16.53 -67.86 -15.47
N GLY A 540 15.69 -68.06 -14.44
CA GLY A 540 15.30 -69.40 -14.00
C GLY A 540 14.61 -70.20 -15.11
N LEU A 541 13.82 -69.52 -15.94
CA LEU A 541 13.16 -70.16 -17.07
C LEU A 541 14.13 -70.49 -18.22
N ILE A 542 15.13 -69.63 -18.49
CA ILE A 542 16.16 -69.90 -19.49
C ILE A 542 17.00 -71.11 -19.06
N LEU A 543 17.43 -71.15 -17.79
CA LEU A 543 18.20 -72.28 -17.25
C LEU A 543 17.39 -73.59 -17.28
N SER A 544 16.07 -73.51 -17.10
CA SER A 544 15.17 -74.68 -17.18
C SER A 544 14.90 -75.15 -18.62
N ALA A 545 15.25 -74.35 -19.64
CA ALA A 545 15.03 -74.68 -21.05
C ALA A 545 16.14 -75.56 -21.65
N VAL A 546 17.20 -75.85 -20.90
CA VAL A 546 18.30 -76.70 -21.36
C VAL A 546 17.80 -78.14 -21.55
N PRO A 547 17.99 -78.75 -22.73
CA PRO A 547 17.55 -80.13 -22.97
C PRO A 547 18.41 -81.11 -22.15
N ILE A 548 17.77 -81.80 -21.20
CA ILE A 548 18.43 -82.78 -20.32
C ILE A 548 18.33 -84.22 -20.81
N THR A 549 17.48 -84.49 -21.81
CA THR A 549 17.29 -85.84 -22.38
C THR A 549 18.56 -86.30 -23.09
N GLY A 550 19.08 -87.48 -22.73
CA GLY A 550 20.27 -88.07 -23.34
C GLY A 550 21.61 -87.64 -22.72
N LEU A 551 21.59 -86.81 -21.67
CA LEU A 551 22.79 -86.51 -20.90
C LEU A 551 23.22 -87.72 -20.04
N PRO A 552 24.53 -88.01 -19.93
CA PRO A 552 25.05 -88.92 -18.92
C PRO A 552 24.64 -88.47 -17.51
N LEU A 553 24.42 -89.42 -16.60
CA LEU A 553 23.98 -89.13 -15.22
C LEU A 553 24.93 -88.17 -14.48
N THR A 554 26.24 -88.31 -14.70
CA THR A 554 27.27 -87.41 -14.14
C THR A 554 27.15 -85.99 -14.69
N ALA A 555 26.97 -85.84 -16.01
CA ALA A 555 26.73 -84.55 -16.66
C ALA A 555 25.42 -83.89 -16.20
N LEU A 556 24.34 -84.68 -16.07
CA LEU A 556 23.05 -84.22 -15.55
C LEU A 556 23.17 -83.73 -14.10
N THR A 557 23.96 -84.43 -13.30
CA THR A 557 24.21 -84.07 -11.89
C THR A 557 24.94 -82.73 -11.79
N ILE A 558 25.99 -82.55 -12.57
CA ILE A 558 26.78 -81.31 -12.62
C ILE A 558 25.92 -80.14 -13.12
N LEU A 559 25.16 -80.33 -14.20
CA LEU A 559 24.24 -79.32 -14.74
C LEU A 559 23.16 -78.93 -13.72
N GLY A 560 22.56 -79.91 -13.06
CA GLY A 560 21.55 -79.71 -12.01
C GLY A 560 22.10 -78.88 -10.85
N ILE A 561 23.23 -79.30 -10.28
CA ILE A 561 23.88 -78.60 -9.15
C ILE A 561 24.26 -77.17 -9.53
N ILE A 562 24.88 -76.94 -10.69
CA ILE A 562 25.26 -75.58 -11.12
C ILE A 562 24.03 -74.70 -11.34
N THR A 563 22.95 -75.23 -11.90
CA THR A 563 21.71 -74.49 -12.15
C THR A 563 21.08 -73.99 -10.85
N ILE A 564 20.91 -74.87 -9.86
CA ILE A 564 20.34 -74.48 -8.55
C ILE A 564 21.31 -73.58 -7.76
N SER A 565 22.63 -73.75 -7.92
CA SER A 565 23.64 -72.92 -7.28
C SER A 565 23.64 -71.50 -7.83
N TYR A 566 23.47 -71.38 -9.14
CA TYR A 566 23.39 -70.08 -9.81
C TYR A 566 22.16 -69.29 -9.36
N LEU A 567 20.97 -69.93 -9.36
CA LEU A 567 19.74 -69.29 -8.88
C LEU A 567 19.80 -68.95 -7.39
N SER A 568 20.24 -69.88 -6.55
CA SER A 568 20.31 -69.66 -5.11
C SER A 568 21.30 -68.57 -4.72
N SER A 569 22.46 -68.48 -5.38
CA SER A 569 23.47 -67.47 -5.06
C SER A 569 22.98 -66.03 -5.23
N LEU A 570 22.02 -65.79 -6.13
CA LEU A 570 21.34 -64.50 -6.33
C LEU A 570 20.28 -64.18 -5.25
N ILE A 571 19.88 -65.17 -4.46
CA ILE A 571 18.73 -65.14 -3.54
C ILE A 571 19.18 -65.25 -2.07
N ASP A 572 19.89 -66.32 -1.69
CA ASP A 572 20.25 -66.67 -0.31
C ASP A 572 21.59 -67.43 -0.26
N ASP A 573 22.55 -66.96 0.53
CA ASP A 573 23.85 -67.62 0.69
C ASP A 573 23.80 -68.94 1.44
N LYS A 574 22.81 -69.13 2.31
CA LYS A 574 22.69 -70.33 3.15
C LYS A 574 22.44 -71.58 2.32
N ILE A 575 21.85 -71.42 1.13
CA ILE A 575 21.57 -72.53 0.23
C ILE A 575 22.86 -73.10 -0.36
N ALA A 576 23.89 -72.28 -0.60
CA ALA A 576 25.18 -72.77 -1.10
C ALA A 576 25.84 -73.74 -0.09
N GLU A 577 25.73 -73.48 1.20
CA GLU A 577 26.25 -74.38 2.23
C GLU A 577 25.49 -75.70 2.26
N LYS A 578 24.17 -75.63 2.10
CA LYS A 578 23.32 -76.81 2.01
C LYS A 578 23.64 -77.67 0.78
N ILE A 579 23.83 -77.06 -0.39
CA ILE A 579 24.22 -77.77 -1.62
C ILE A 579 25.56 -78.50 -1.42
N ASN A 580 26.57 -77.80 -0.87
CA ASN A 580 27.88 -78.39 -0.62
C ASN A 580 27.86 -79.56 0.38
N ASN A 581 27.05 -79.47 1.43
CA ASN A 581 27.06 -80.45 2.52
C ASN A 581 26.11 -81.63 2.28
N GLU A 582 25.00 -81.41 1.56
CA GLU A 582 23.92 -82.39 1.44
C GLU A 582 23.83 -83.05 0.06
N ILE A 583 24.29 -82.38 -1.00
CA ILE A 583 24.11 -82.83 -2.39
C ILE A 583 25.44 -83.25 -3.01
N ILE A 584 26.52 -82.49 -2.80
CA ILE A 584 27.84 -82.83 -3.34
C ILE A 584 28.46 -83.93 -2.48
N PRO A 585 28.79 -85.11 -3.05
CA PRO A 585 29.45 -86.16 -2.29
C PRO A 585 30.86 -85.72 -1.85
N PRO A 586 31.31 -86.08 -0.63
CA PRO A 586 32.65 -85.73 -0.16
C PRO A 586 33.72 -86.32 -1.08
N ALA A 587 34.76 -85.55 -1.40
CA ALA A 587 35.92 -86.05 -2.11
C ALA A 587 36.68 -87.01 -1.18
N HIS A 588 36.76 -88.29 -1.56
CA HIS A 588 37.63 -89.28 -0.93
C HIS A 588 38.91 -89.43 -1.73
#